data_AF-A0A9X8MVM1-F1
#
_entry.id   AF-A0A9X8MVM1-F1
#
_cell.length_a   1.000
_cell.length_b   1.000
_cell.length_c   1.000
_cell.angle_alpha   90.00
_cell.angle_beta   90.00
_cell.angle_gamma   90.00
#
_symmetry.space_group_name_H-M   'P 1'
#
loop_
_entity.id
_entity.type
_entity.pdbx_description
1 polymer ?
#
loop_
_entity_poly.entity_id
_entity_poly.type
_entity_poly.pdbx_seq_one_letter_code
_entity_poly.pdbx_strand_id
1 'polypeptide(L)'
;FFGIISEVIPVFSRKPMFGYIGLIAATVSIAGLSVTVWAHHMYVTGGVLLPFFSFMTFLIAVPTGVKFFNWIGTMWKGSLSFETPMLWAIGFLITFTFGGLTGVILASPPMDFHISDSYFVVAHFHYVVFGTVVFAMFAGFHFWWPKFTGKMLDERLGKITFWTLFVGFHGTFLVQHWLGAEGMPRRYADYLAADGFTTLNTISTISSFLLGMSILPFLYNVWKTAKYGQKVGVDDPWGYGRSLEWATSCPPPRHNFLTLPRIRSESPAFDLHHPEIAALDALHNGHEGDKALAGGKEAGK
;
A
#
# COMPACT_ATOMS: atom_id res chain seq x y z
N PHE A 1 -3.99 -2.33 5.75
CA PHE A 1 -3.61 -1.49 4.59
C PHE A 1 -2.76 -2.20 3.56
N PHE A 2 -1.59 -2.75 3.91
CA PHE A 2 -0.78 -3.52 2.94
C PHE A 2 -1.53 -4.68 2.29
N GLY A 3 -2.48 -5.31 2.98
CA GLY A 3 -3.39 -6.31 2.40
C GLY A 3 -4.22 -5.75 1.23
N ILE A 4 -4.74 -4.52 1.35
CA ILE A 4 -5.51 -3.88 0.26
C ILE A 4 -4.65 -3.74 -0.99
N ILE A 5 -3.42 -3.25 -0.84
CA ILE A 5 -2.46 -3.13 -1.94
C ILE A 5 -2.13 -4.49 -2.53
N SER A 6 -2.04 -5.51 -1.68
CA SER A 6 -1.79 -6.90 -2.08
C SER A 6 -2.97 -7.53 -2.84
N GLU A 7 -4.20 -7.07 -2.64
CA GLU A 7 -5.36 -7.50 -3.44
C GLU A 7 -5.46 -6.74 -4.77
N VAL A 8 -5.19 -5.43 -4.76
CA VAL A 8 -5.31 -4.57 -5.94
C VAL A 8 -4.26 -4.91 -6.99
N ILE A 9 -2.98 -5.00 -6.61
CA ILE A 9 -1.88 -5.14 -7.58
C ILE A 9 -2.02 -6.37 -8.49
N PRO A 10 -2.30 -7.59 -7.99
CA PRO A 10 -2.48 -8.77 -8.83
C PRO A 10 -3.58 -8.65 -9.88
N VAL A 11 -4.72 -8.03 -9.52
CA VAL A 11 -5.87 -7.88 -10.42
C VAL A 11 -5.49 -7.00 -11.61
N PHE A 12 -4.92 -5.83 -11.35
CA PHE A 12 -4.53 -4.89 -12.41
C PHE A 12 -3.21 -5.22 -13.09
N SER A 13 -2.42 -6.16 -12.54
CA SER A 13 -1.23 -6.74 -13.21
C SER A 13 -1.56 -8.01 -14.00
N ARG A 14 -2.76 -8.57 -13.84
CA ARG A 14 -3.22 -9.85 -14.41
C ARG A 14 -2.26 -11.01 -14.13
N LYS A 15 -1.71 -11.02 -12.91
CA LYS A 15 -0.68 -11.98 -12.50
C LYS A 15 -0.86 -12.36 -11.02
N PRO A 16 -0.61 -13.62 -10.63
CA PRO A 16 -0.59 -14.02 -9.22
C PRO A 16 0.43 -13.19 -8.41
N MET A 17 0.18 -13.08 -7.09
CA MET A 17 1.10 -12.42 -6.18
C MET A 17 2.47 -13.12 -6.19
N PHE A 18 3.51 -12.40 -6.60
CA PHE A 18 4.86 -12.93 -6.58
C PHE A 18 5.32 -13.17 -5.14
N GLY A 19 5.65 -14.42 -4.80
CA GLY A 19 6.14 -14.79 -3.48
C GLY A 19 5.08 -14.68 -2.37
N TYR A 20 3.85 -15.14 -2.63
CA TYR A 20 2.72 -15.10 -1.69
C TYR A 20 3.06 -15.62 -0.27
N ILE A 21 3.72 -16.79 -0.16
CA ILE A 21 4.16 -17.34 1.14
C ILE A 21 5.19 -16.42 1.81
N GLY A 22 6.11 -15.84 1.04
CA GLY A 22 7.06 -14.85 1.54
C GLY A 22 6.37 -13.59 2.08
N LEU A 23 5.30 -13.14 1.44
CA LEU A 23 4.49 -12.01 1.90
C LEU A 23 3.76 -12.33 3.22
N ILE A 24 3.26 -13.55 3.39
CA ILE A 24 2.67 -14.02 4.66
C ILE A 24 3.74 -14.05 5.76
N ALA A 25 4.89 -14.69 5.50
CA ALA A 25 5.99 -14.77 6.45
C ALA A 25 6.49 -13.37 6.86
N ALA A 26 6.65 -12.46 5.90
CA ALA A 26 7.02 -11.07 6.17
C ALA A 26 5.99 -10.36 7.07
N THR A 27 4.70 -10.64 6.87
CA THR A 27 3.62 -10.06 7.71
C THR A 27 3.70 -10.57 9.15
N VAL A 28 3.92 -11.87 9.36
CA VAL A 28 4.11 -12.46 10.69
C VAL A 28 5.36 -11.90 11.36
N SER A 29 6.47 -11.80 10.62
CA SER A 29 7.72 -11.22 11.13
C SER A 29 7.57 -9.76 11.56
N ILE A 30 6.91 -8.91 10.76
CA ILE A 30 6.64 -7.52 11.14
C ILE A 30 5.76 -7.45 12.38
N ALA A 31 4.71 -8.27 12.45
CA ALA A 31 3.83 -8.30 13.62
C ALA A 31 4.60 -8.69 14.89
N GLY A 32 5.42 -9.75 14.82
CA GLY A 32 6.25 -10.19 15.94
C GLY A 32 7.34 -9.19 16.33
N LEU A 33 8.01 -8.54 15.38
CA LEU A 33 9.03 -7.52 15.69
C LEU A 33 8.41 -6.24 16.25
N SER A 34 7.20 -5.87 15.83
CA SER A 34 6.56 -4.59 16.22
C SER A 34 6.40 -4.41 17.74
N VAL A 35 6.22 -5.49 18.50
CA VAL A 35 6.11 -5.42 19.96
C VAL A 35 7.46 -5.16 20.66
N THR A 36 8.57 -5.38 19.96
CA THR A 36 9.93 -5.32 20.53
C THR A 36 10.67 -4.01 20.25
N VAL A 37 10.14 -3.14 19.38
CA VAL A 37 10.88 -1.96 18.88
C VAL A 37 10.44 -0.64 19.50
N TRP A 38 9.44 -0.60 20.36
CA TRP A 38 8.77 0.62 20.83
C TRP A 38 9.69 1.79 21.24
N ALA A 39 10.86 1.50 21.82
CA ALA A 39 11.74 2.53 22.38
C ALA A 39 12.54 3.32 21.35
N HIS A 40 12.40 3.03 20.05
CA HIS A 40 13.01 3.86 19.00
C HIS A 40 12.49 5.29 18.98
N HIS A 41 11.35 5.56 19.63
CA HIS A 41 10.83 6.92 19.85
C HIS A 41 11.49 7.67 21.01
N MET A 42 12.43 7.05 21.74
CA MET A 42 13.01 7.57 22.97
C MET A 42 14.54 7.74 22.90
N TYR A 43 15.15 7.71 21.72
CA TYR A 43 16.61 7.78 21.58
C TYR A 43 17.23 9.00 22.26
N VAL A 44 16.61 10.17 22.14
CA VAL A 44 17.09 11.42 22.75
C VAL A 44 16.93 11.50 24.27
N THR A 45 16.22 10.56 24.91
CA THR A 45 15.95 10.61 26.36
C THR A 45 17.16 10.21 27.22
N GLY A 46 18.13 9.49 26.64
CA GLY A 46 19.24 8.89 27.39
C GLY A 46 18.84 7.69 28.27
N GLY A 47 17.57 7.27 28.25
CA GLY A 47 17.02 6.24 29.14
C GLY A 47 16.86 4.84 28.54
N VAL A 48 17.42 4.57 27.36
CA VAL A 48 17.16 3.34 26.59
C VAL A 48 18.44 2.68 26.08
N LEU A 49 18.41 1.37 25.88
CA LEU A 49 19.52 0.60 25.30
C LEU A 49 19.60 0.83 23.78
N LEU A 50 20.28 1.90 23.37
CA LEU A 50 20.32 2.35 21.97
C LEU A 50 20.69 1.27 20.95
N PRO A 51 21.74 0.44 21.12
CA PRO A 51 22.13 -0.53 20.09
C PRO A 51 21.05 -1.60 19.84
N PHE A 52 20.36 -2.04 20.90
CA PHE A 52 19.29 -3.05 20.77
C PHE A 52 18.11 -2.49 19.98
N PHE A 53 17.56 -1.35 20.39
CA PHE A 53 16.39 -0.77 19.75
C PHE A 53 16.68 -0.29 18.33
N SER A 54 17.89 0.24 18.08
CA SER A 54 18.32 0.61 16.72
C SER A 54 18.39 -0.61 15.80
N PHE A 55 19.10 -1.66 16.22
CA PHE A 55 19.21 -2.89 15.45
C PHE A 55 17.85 -3.53 15.14
N MET A 56 16.99 -3.65 16.16
CA MET A 56 15.65 -4.24 15.98
C MET A 56 14.77 -3.38 15.07
N THR A 57 14.91 -2.05 15.12
CA THR A 57 14.17 -1.14 14.23
C THR A 57 14.63 -1.28 12.77
N PHE A 58 15.94 -1.37 12.52
CA PHE A 58 16.46 -1.70 11.18
C PHE A 58 15.96 -3.06 10.69
N LEU A 59 15.88 -4.04 11.59
CA LEU A 59 15.42 -5.38 11.23
C LEU A 59 13.98 -5.40 10.72
N ILE A 60 13.09 -4.50 11.17
CA ILE A 60 11.71 -4.37 10.64
C ILE A 60 11.68 -3.86 9.18
N ALA A 61 12.68 -3.06 8.78
CA ALA A 61 12.76 -2.57 7.42
C ALA A 61 12.95 -3.72 6.41
N VAL A 62 13.60 -4.82 6.81
CA VAL A 62 13.88 -5.98 5.95
C VAL A 62 12.61 -6.70 5.47
N PRO A 63 11.73 -7.25 6.34
CA PRO A 63 10.50 -7.90 5.88
C PRO A 63 9.55 -6.90 5.20
N THR A 64 9.57 -5.63 5.59
CA THR A 64 8.82 -4.59 4.86
C THR A 64 9.34 -4.46 3.43
N GLY A 65 10.65 -4.39 3.24
CA GLY A 65 11.30 -4.38 1.93
C GLY A 65 10.97 -5.62 1.09
N VAL A 66 10.93 -6.80 1.70
CA VAL A 66 10.49 -8.04 1.02
C VAL A 66 9.09 -7.86 0.42
N LYS A 67 8.12 -7.32 1.17
CA LYS A 67 6.77 -7.05 0.64
C LYS A 67 6.78 -6.07 -0.54
N PHE A 68 7.63 -5.05 -0.52
CA PHE A 68 7.81 -4.15 -1.65
C PHE A 68 8.33 -4.87 -2.90
N PHE A 69 9.33 -5.72 -2.76
CA PHE A 69 9.81 -6.54 -3.86
C PHE A 69 8.77 -7.57 -4.33
N ASN A 70 7.92 -8.10 -3.44
CA ASN A 70 6.79 -8.93 -3.83
C ASN A 70 5.80 -8.16 -4.75
N TRP A 71 5.44 -6.94 -4.38
CA TRP A 71 4.56 -6.10 -5.21
C TRP A 71 5.19 -5.72 -6.55
N ILE A 72 6.45 -5.29 -6.55
CA ILE A 72 7.19 -4.98 -7.79
C ILE A 72 7.31 -6.23 -8.67
N GLY A 73 7.63 -7.39 -8.09
CA GLY A 73 7.70 -8.66 -8.80
C GLY A 73 6.35 -9.13 -9.36
N THR A 74 5.24 -8.74 -8.72
CA THR A 74 3.87 -8.99 -9.21
C THR A 74 3.54 -8.10 -10.40
N MET A 75 3.94 -6.83 -10.38
CA MET A 75 3.78 -5.93 -11.52
C MET A 75 4.73 -6.28 -12.68
N TRP A 76 5.90 -6.85 -12.37
CA TRP A 76 6.92 -7.19 -13.35
C TRP A 76 6.44 -8.28 -14.33
N LYS A 77 6.56 -8.00 -15.63
CA LYS A 77 6.02 -8.82 -16.73
C LYS A 77 4.50 -9.06 -16.65
N GLY A 78 3.78 -8.28 -15.83
CA GLY A 78 2.32 -8.24 -15.83
C GLY A 78 1.80 -7.36 -16.97
N SER A 79 0.53 -7.54 -17.32
CA SER A 79 -0.17 -6.69 -18.27
C SER A 79 -0.93 -5.60 -17.49
N LEU A 80 -0.22 -4.50 -17.22
CA LEU A 80 -0.71 -3.42 -16.35
C LEU A 80 -1.84 -2.61 -17.00
N SER A 81 -2.87 -2.31 -16.23
CA SER A 81 -3.85 -1.27 -16.53
C SER A 81 -3.94 -0.25 -15.38
N PHE A 82 -4.14 1.02 -15.74
CA PHE A 82 -4.04 2.17 -14.80
C PHE A 82 -5.40 2.81 -14.53
N GLU A 83 -6.36 1.98 -14.16
CA GLU A 83 -7.59 2.40 -13.50
C GLU A 83 -7.28 2.98 -12.12
N THR A 84 -8.24 3.70 -11.57
CA THR A 84 -8.06 4.48 -10.35
C THR A 84 -7.52 3.67 -9.16
N PRO A 85 -7.99 2.43 -8.86
CA PRO A 85 -7.42 1.63 -7.77
C PRO A 85 -5.91 1.37 -7.93
N MET A 86 -5.46 1.08 -9.16
CA MET A 86 -4.05 0.79 -9.45
C MET A 86 -3.19 2.06 -9.34
N LEU A 87 -3.72 3.22 -9.74
CA LEU A 87 -3.03 4.50 -9.53
C LEU A 87 -2.80 4.79 -8.04
N TRP A 88 -3.81 4.57 -7.20
CA TRP A 88 -3.66 4.70 -5.75
C TRP A 88 -2.64 3.71 -5.18
N ALA A 89 -2.62 2.47 -5.67
CA ALA A 89 -1.63 1.48 -5.24
C ALA A 89 -0.20 1.89 -5.60
N ILE A 90 0.01 2.47 -6.78
CA ILE A 90 1.32 3.01 -7.19
C ILE A 90 1.69 4.25 -6.38
N GLY A 91 0.74 5.16 -6.15
CA GLY A 91 0.95 6.31 -5.27
C GLY A 91 1.36 5.89 -3.85
N PHE A 92 0.74 4.83 -3.33
CA PHE A 92 1.17 4.18 -2.08
C PHE A 92 2.62 3.68 -2.18
N LEU A 93 2.99 2.95 -3.23
CA LEU A 93 4.36 2.43 -3.37
C LEU A 93 5.39 3.57 -3.36
N ILE A 94 5.12 4.66 -4.09
CA ILE A 94 6.02 5.82 -4.18
C ILE A 94 6.13 6.51 -2.81
N THR A 95 5.00 6.94 -2.24
CA THR A 95 4.96 7.69 -0.97
C THR A 95 5.54 6.88 0.17
N PHE A 96 5.15 5.61 0.31
CA PHE A 96 5.66 4.78 1.37
C PHE A 96 7.14 4.45 1.20
N THR A 97 7.66 4.31 -0.02
CA THR A 97 9.11 4.11 -0.22
C THR A 97 9.89 5.29 0.32
N PHE A 98 9.50 6.52 -0.01
CA PHE A 98 10.15 7.71 0.57
C PHE A 98 10.04 7.75 2.10
N GLY A 99 8.87 7.43 2.66
CA GLY A 99 8.69 7.36 4.11
C GLY A 99 9.53 6.26 4.77
N GLY A 100 9.65 5.09 4.13
CA GLY A 100 10.47 3.99 4.61
C GLY A 100 11.95 4.34 4.63
N LEU A 101 12.45 5.01 3.58
CA LEU A 101 13.83 5.49 3.52
C LEU A 101 14.14 6.49 4.64
N THR A 102 13.24 7.42 4.93
CA THR A 102 13.42 8.34 6.07
C THR A 102 13.24 7.67 7.42
N GLY A 103 12.50 6.57 7.49
CA GLY A 103 12.40 5.72 8.69
C GLY A 103 13.71 5.01 9.01
N VAL A 104 14.43 4.53 7.99
CA VAL A 104 15.78 3.96 8.17
C VAL A 104 16.76 5.01 8.69
N ILE A 105 16.63 6.27 8.25
CA ILE A 105 17.41 7.39 8.80
C ILE A 105 17.12 7.58 10.30
N LEU A 106 15.83 7.63 10.68
CA LEU A 106 15.40 7.80 12.07
C LEU A 106 15.70 6.57 12.95
N ALA A 107 15.88 5.39 12.36
CA ALA A 107 16.28 4.19 13.10
C ALA A 107 17.73 4.25 13.62
N SER A 108 18.54 5.20 13.14
CA SER A 108 19.94 5.42 13.52
C SER A 108 20.05 6.50 14.61
N PRO A 109 20.43 6.17 15.87
CA PRO A 109 20.52 7.16 16.95
C PRO A 109 21.43 8.36 16.63
N PRO A 110 22.63 8.20 16.02
CA PRO A 110 23.47 9.34 15.67
C PRO A 110 22.81 10.33 14.70
N MET A 111 21.95 9.84 13.81
CA MET A 111 21.19 10.70 12.90
C MET A 111 19.97 11.28 13.61
N ASP A 112 19.24 10.44 14.34
CA ASP A 112 18.02 10.83 15.06
C ASP A 112 18.28 11.94 16.08
N PHE A 113 19.44 11.97 16.77
CA PHE A 113 19.73 13.01 17.75
C PHE A 113 19.58 14.44 17.24
N HIS A 114 19.86 14.69 15.96
CA HIS A 114 19.70 16.02 15.35
C HIS A 114 18.27 16.31 14.89
N ILE A 115 17.56 15.28 14.41
CA ILE A 115 16.26 15.43 13.74
C ILE A 115 15.08 14.97 14.61
N SER A 116 15.35 14.43 15.80
CA SER A 116 14.33 14.07 16.77
C SER A 116 13.53 15.31 17.13
N ASP A 117 12.23 15.13 17.32
CA ASP A 117 11.31 16.24 17.59
C ASP A 117 11.33 17.38 16.56
N SER A 118 11.81 17.15 15.33
CA SER A 118 11.78 18.15 14.25
C SER A 118 10.69 17.91 13.22
N TYR A 119 10.55 18.85 12.28
CA TYR A 119 9.68 18.69 11.11
C TYR A 119 10.07 17.47 10.25
N PHE A 120 11.28 16.93 10.39
CA PHE A 120 11.71 15.72 9.68
C PHE A 120 10.91 14.50 10.15
N VAL A 121 10.72 14.36 11.47
CA VAL A 121 9.89 13.29 12.06
C VAL A 121 8.42 13.47 11.66
N VAL A 122 7.93 14.72 11.60
CA VAL A 122 6.58 15.02 11.13
C VAL A 122 6.41 14.58 9.68
N ALA A 123 7.33 14.97 8.80
CA ALA A 123 7.29 14.62 7.38
C ALA A 123 7.40 13.11 7.16
N HIS A 124 8.33 12.44 7.85
CA HIS A 124 8.47 10.99 7.84
C HIS A 124 7.16 10.28 8.19
N PHE A 125 6.56 10.65 9.33
CA PHE A 125 5.31 10.04 9.78
C PHE A 125 4.19 10.24 8.76
N HIS A 126 4.06 11.43 8.18
CA HIS A 126 3.05 11.67 7.14
C HIS A 126 3.32 10.85 5.88
N TYR A 127 4.56 10.73 5.41
CA TYR A 127 4.87 9.86 4.27
C TYR A 127 4.51 8.39 4.50
N VAL A 128 4.78 7.87 5.71
CA VAL A 128 4.46 6.47 6.06
C VAL A 128 2.96 6.27 6.30
N VAL A 129 2.34 7.09 7.15
CA VAL A 129 0.94 6.93 7.57
C VAL A 129 -0.04 7.40 6.52
N PHE A 130 0.22 8.53 5.86
CA PHE A 130 -0.66 8.99 4.78
C PHE A 130 -0.59 8.03 3.58
N GLY A 131 0.61 7.54 3.25
CA GLY A 131 0.78 6.46 2.28
C GLY A 131 -0.04 5.22 2.67
N THR A 132 0.22 4.64 3.84
CA THR A 132 -0.49 3.42 4.28
C THR A 132 -1.99 3.60 4.42
N VAL A 133 -2.44 4.64 5.10
CA VAL A 133 -3.85 4.80 5.44
C VAL A 133 -4.58 5.39 4.25
N VAL A 134 -4.20 6.59 3.81
CA VAL A 134 -5.00 7.37 2.85
C VAL A 134 -4.91 6.78 1.44
N PHE A 135 -3.70 6.56 0.90
CA PHE A 135 -3.57 6.01 -0.46
C PHE A 135 -4.14 4.59 -0.55
N ALA A 136 -3.84 3.70 0.40
CA ALA A 136 -4.39 2.35 0.36
C ALA A 136 -5.90 2.32 0.62
N MET A 137 -6.44 3.22 1.46
CA MET A 137 -7.89 3.33 1.67
C MET A 137 -8.58 3.85 0.40
N PHE A 138 -8.03 4.82 -0.32
CA PHE A 138 -8.59 5.24 -1.61
C PHE A 138 -8.48 4.16 -2.69
N ALA A 139 -7.38 3.38 -2.70
CA ALA A 139 -7.28 2.20 -3.55
C ALA A 139 -8.45 1.24 -3.24
N GLY A 140 -8.67 0.94 -1.96
CA GLY A 140 -9.74 0.08 -1.50
C GLY A 140 -11.14 0.63 -1.78
N PHE A 141 -11.37 1.93 -1.57
CA PHE A 141 -12.65 2.55 -1.89
C PHE A 141 -12.95 2.39 -3.36
N HIS A 142 -12.04 2.76 -4.26
CA HIS A 142 -12.30 2.61 -5.69
C HIS A 142 -12.44 1.15 -6.10
N PHE A 143 -11.64 0.24 -5.53
CA PHE A 143 -11.64 -1.18 -5.85
C PHE A 143 -12.94 -1.88 -5.42
N TRP A 144 -13.37 -1.69 -4.18
CA TRP A 144 -14.55 -2.37 -3.63
C TRP A 144 -15.84 -1.56 -3.70
N TRP A 145 -15.82 -0.30 -4.18
CA TRP A 145 -17.04 0.49 -4.37
C TRP A 145 -18.13 -0.26 -5.18
N PRO A 146 -17.82 -0.84 -6.36
CA PRO A 146 -18.82 -1.60 -7.09
C PRO A 146 -19.26 -2.86 -6.37
N LYS A 147 -18.39 -3.44 -5.53
CA LYS A 147 -18.75 -4.60 -4.72
C LYS A 147 -19.76 -4.25 -3.63
N PHE A 148 -19.57 -3.13 -2.93
CA PHE A 148 -20.47 -2.72 -1.87
C PHE A 148 -21.77 -2.09 -2.36
N THR A 149 -21.69 -1.28 -3.43
CA THR A 149 -22.83 -0.46 -3.88
C THR A 149 -23.49 -0.96 -5.16
N GLY A 150 -22.85 -1.90 -5.86
CA GLY A 150 -23.26 -2.32 -7.20
C GLY A 150 -23.00 -1.27 -8.27
N LYS A 151 -22.26 -0.17 -8.01
CA LYS A 151 -22.01 0.90 -8.98
C LYS A 151 -20.52 1.25 -9.05
N MET A 152 -20.04 1.62 -10.23
CA MET A 152 -18.68 2.11 -10.40
C MET A 152 -18.55 3.57 -9.98
N LEU A 153 -17.40 3.94 -9.41
CA LEU A 153 -17.01 5.35 -9.30
C LEU A 153 -16.60 5.88 -10.69
N ASP A 154 -16.74 7.19 -10.89
CA ASP A 154 -16.29 7.85 -12.13
C ASP A 154 -14.75 7.91 -12.16
N GLU A 155 -14.15 7.23 -13.13
CA GLU A 155 -12.68 7.15 -13.29
C GLU A 155 -12.02 8.52 -13.53
N ARG A 156 -12.69 9.46 -14.21
CA ARG A 156 -12.11 10.79 -14.47
C ARG A 156 -12.02 11.58 -13.17
N LEU A 157 -13.08 11.56 -12.36
CA LEU A 157 -13.08 12.21 -11.04
C LEU A 157 -12.12 11.50 -10.07
N GLY A 158 -12.02 10.18 -10.14
CA GLY A 158 -11.03 9.39 -9.41
C GLY A 158 -9.59 9.82 -9.70
N LYS A 159 -9.24 9.99 -10.99
CA LYS A 159 -7.93 10.47 -11.43
C LYS A 159 -7.65 11.92 -11.02
N ILE A 160 -8.66 12.80 -11.07
CA ILE A 160 -8.52 14.18 -10.57
C ILE A 160 -8.23 14.19 -9.07
N THR A 161 -8.98 13.40 -8.30
CA THR A 161 -8.74 13.22 -6.85
C THR A 161 -7.31 12.74 -6.61
N PHE A 162 -6.87 11.70 -7.33
CA PHE A 162 -5.53 11.16 -7.22
C PHE A 162 -4.45 12.22 -7.46
N TRP A 163 -4.47 12.93 -8.59
CA TRP A 163 -3.39 13.84 -8.93
C TRP A 163 -3.36 15.09 -8.04
N THR A 164 -4.52 15.64 -7.69
CA THR A 164 -4.58 16.80 -6.78
C THR A 164 -4.10 16.43 -5.38
N LEU A 165 -4.48 15.25 -4.88
CA LEU A 165 -4.03 14.73 -3.58
C LEU A 165 -2.54 14.38 -3.60
N PHE A 166 -2.07 13.68 -4.64
CA PHE A 166 -0.67 13.26 -4.77
C PHE A 166 0.28 14.46 -4.83
N VAL A 167 -0.02 15.44 -5.69
CA VAL A 167 0.80 16.66 -5.82
C VAL A 167 0.72 17.51 -4.56
N GLY A 168 -0.49 17.72 -4.01
CA GLY A 168 -0.67 18.46 -2.76
C GLY A 168 0.07 17.81 -1.59
N PHE A 169 0.03 16.48 -1.49
CA PHE A 169 0.73 15.73 -0.45
C PHE A 169 2.24 15.90 -0.54
N HIS A 170 2.83 15.65 -1.71
CA HIS A 170 4.27 15.79 -1.91
C HIS A 170 4.73 17.25 -1.73
N GLY A 171 3.99 18.23 -2.27
CA GLY A 171 4.30 19.64 -2.06
C GLY A 171 4.22 20.08 -0.59
N THR A 172 3.36 19.44 0.21
CA THR A 172 3.23 19.72 1.65
C THR A 172 4.40 19.15 2.43
N PHE A 173 4.65 17.84 2.32
CA PHE A 173 5.52 17.15 3.26
C PHE A 173 6.94 16.92 2.74
N LEU A 174 7.20 17.01 1.42
CA LEU A 174 8.56 16.82 0.91
C LEU A 174 9.48 17.90 1.45
N VAL A 175 9.03 19.16 1.41
CA VAL A 175 9.78 20.33 1.89
C VAL A 175 9.99 20.31 3.41
N GLN A 176 9.11 19.64 4.16
CA GLN A 176 9.23 19.55 5.62
C GLN A 176 10.40 18.67 6.06
N HIS A 177 10.84 17.70 5.25
CA HIS A 177 12.08 16.97 5.54
C HIS A 177 13.28 17.92 5.57
N TRP A 178 13.35 18.85 4.61
CA TRP A 178 14.42 19.83 4.56
C TRP A 178 14.33 20.84 5.71
N LEU A 179 13.14 21.40 5.97
CA LEU A 179 12.91 22.29 7.12
C LEU A 179 13.33 21.64 8.45
N GLY A 180 12.98 20.37 8.66
CA GLY A 180 13.34 19.65 9.88
C GLY A 180 14.83 19.35 9.99
N ALA A 181 15.51 19.13 8.87
CA ALA A 181 16.97 18.93 8.84
C ALA A 181 17.74 20.24 9.08
N GLU A 182 17.21 21.38 8.61
CA GLU A 182 17.75 22.72 8.87
C GLU A 182 17.53 23.20 10.32
N GLY A 183 16.67 22.52 11.08
CA GLY A 183 16.51 22.74 12.51
C GLY A 183 15.16 23.28 12.96
N MET A 184 14.13 23.27 12.10
CA MET A 184 12.78 23.67 12.51
C MET A 184 12.13 22.59 13.42
N PRO A 185 11.92 22.86 14.73
CA PRO A 185 11.33 21.89 15.64
C PRO A 185 9.83 21.75 15.42
N ARG A 186 9.27 20.59 15.77
CA ARG A 186 7.81 20.38 15.73
C ARG A 186 7.12 21.13 16.87
N ARG A 187 5.84 21.48 16.67
CA ARG A 187 4.95 22.11 17.68
C ARG A 187 5.32 23.56 18.06
N TYR A 188 6.06 24.27 17.21
CA TYR A 188 6.25 25.71 17.34
C TYR A 188 5.08 26.44 16.68
N ALA A 189 4.58 27.48 17.35
CA ALA A 189 3.46 28.28 16.84
C ALA A 189 3.93 29.38 15.88
N ASP A 190 5.11 29.94 16.15
CA ASP A 190 5.78 30.97 15.36
C ASP A 190 7.29 30.66 15.20
N TYR A 191 7.94 31.40 14.31
CA TYR A 191 9.38 31.37 14.06
C TYR A 191 9.85 32.75 13.60
N LEU A 192 11.14 33.03 13.72
CA LEU A 192 11.70 34.33 13.37
C LEU A 192 11.97 34.41 11.86
N ALA A 193 11.85 35.61 11.29
CA ALA A 193 12.22 35.84 9.89
C ALA A 193 13.71 35.55 9.62
N ALA A 194 14.57 35.70 10.63
CA ALA A 194 15.99 35.41 10.56
C ALA A 194 16.31 33.91 10.44
N ASP A 195 15.38 33.03 10.80
CA ASP A 195 15.58 31.56 10.77
C ASP A 195 15.57 30.99 9.35
N GLY A 196 15.06 31.75 8.36
CA GLY A 196 15.04 31.33 6.95
C GLY A 196 13.94 30.32 6.58
N PHE A 197 13.07 29.92 7.52
CA PHE A 197 12.04 28.89 7.30
C PHE A 197 10.82 29.33 6.47
N THR A 198 10.70 30.62 6.16
CA THR A 198 9.49 31.22 5.57
C THR A 198 9.11 30.62 4.22
N THR A 199 10.07 30.45 3.31
CA THR A 199 9.80 30.01 1.93
C THR A 199 9.23 28.60 1.90
N LEU A 200 9.85 27.66 2.61
CA LEU A 200 9.42 26.26 2.62
C LEU A 200 8.11 26.07 3.40
N ASN A 201 7.88 26.82 4.48
CA ASN A 201 6.58 26.83 5.15
C ASN A 201 5.48 27.39 4.24
N THR A 202 5.78 28.40 3.42
CA THR A 202 4.82 28.95 2.45
C THR A 202 4.45 27.91 1.39
N ILE A 203 5.43 27.21 0.82
CA ILE A 203 5.21 26.11 -0.14
C ILE A 203 4.37 24.99 0.50
N SER A 204 4.74 24.59 1.72
CA SER A 204 4.01 23.57 2.48
C SER A 204 2.56 23.99 2.72
N THR A 205 2.32 25.26 3.03
CA THR A 205 0.99 25.80 3.32
C THR A 205 0.11 25.81 2.06
N ILE A 206 0.61 26.37 0.95
CA ILE A 206 -0.12 26.40 -0.32
C ILE A 206 -0.49 24.97 -0.76
N SER A 207 0.46 24.04 -0.65
CA SER A 207 0.25 22.64 -1.00
C SER A 207 -0.74 21.95 -0.06
N SER A 208 -0.78 22.33 1.22
CA SER A 208 -1.74 21.78 2.19
C SER A 208 -3.18 22.19 1.89
N PHE A 209 -3.40 23.41 1.38
CA PHE A 209 -4.71 23.83 0.89
C PHE A 209 -5.14 23.02 -0.33
N LEU A 210 -4.23 22.78 -1.28
CA LEU A 210 -4.49 21.90 -2.43
C LEU A 210 -4.84 20.48 -1.96
N LEU A 211 -4.10 19.95 -0.99
CA LEU A 211 -4.37 18.65 -0.38
C LEU A 211 -5.76 18.60 0.27
N GLY A 212 -6.15 19.62 1.03
CA GLY A 212 -7.50 19.70 1.60
C GLY A 212 -8.60 19.75 0.55
N MET A 213 -8.41 20.56 -0.51
CA MET A 213 -9.37 20.67 -1.62
C MET A 213 -9.45 19.40 -2.48
N SER A 214 -8.43 18.55 -2.48
CA SER A 214 -8.39 17.29 -3.26
C SER A 214 -9.49 16.29 -2.89
N ILE A 215 -10.12 16.45 -1.71
CA ILE A 215 -11.24 15.61 -1.25
C ILE A 215 -12.56 15.99 -1.93
N LEU A 216 -12.72 17.23 -2.39
CA LEU A 216 -13.97 17.70 -2.99
C LEU A 216 -14.36 16.93 -4.26
N PRO A 217 -13.46 16.67 -5.22
CA PRO A 217 -13.76 15.80 -6.36
C PRO A 217 -14.20 14.39 -5.97
N PHE A 218 -13.65 13.82 -4.89
CA PHE A 218 -14.05 12.51 -4.39
C PHE A 218 -15.47 12.51 -3.82
N LEU A 219 -15.80 13.48 -2.96
CA LEU A 219 -17.15 13.62 -2.40
C LEU A 219 -18.19 13.83 -3.50
N TYR A 220 -17.85 14.64 -4.50
CA TYR A 220 -18.68 14.83 -5.67
C TYR A 220 -18.83 13.54 -6.49
N ASN A 221 -17.77 12.75 -6.64
CA ASN A 221 -17.81 11.45 -7.33
C ASN A 221 -18.77 10.47 -6.64
N VAL A 222 -18.66 10.35 -5.31
CA VAL A 222 -19.56 9.53 -4.49
C VAL A 222 -21.01 9.97 -4.64
N TRP A 223 -21.30 11.27 -4.52
CA TRP A 223 -22.65 11.80 -4.70
C TRP A 223 -23.21 11.56 -6.11
N LYS A 224 -22.42 11.86 -7.15
CA LYS A 224 -22.81 11.71 -8.56
C LYS A 224 -23.14 10.26 -8.89
N THR A 225 -22.29 9.33 -8.48
CA THR A 225 -22.42 7.90 -8.81
C THR A 225 -23.50 7.23 -7.95
N ALA A 226 -23.67 7.64 -6.70
CA ALA A 226 -24.80 7.21 -5.88
C ALA A 226 -26.14 7.56 -6.55
N LYS A 227 -26.29 8.81 -7.02
CA LYS A 227 -27.55 9.31 -7.61
C LYS A 227 -27.78 8.87 -9.06
N TYR A 228 -26.75 8.89 -9.89
CA TYR A 228 -26.87 8.72 -11.36
C TYR A 228 -26.08 7.53 -11.93
N GLY A 229 -25.23 6.87 -11.12
CA GLY A 229 -24.41 5.75 -11.57
C GLY A 229 -25.25 4.53 -11.96
N GLN A 230 -24.85 3.88 -13.04
CA GLN A 230 -25.43 2.62 -13.51
C GLN A 230 -24.97 1.46 -12.64
N LYS A 231 -25.85 0.47 -12.47
CA LYS A 231 -25.51 -0.74 -11.73
C LYS A 231 -24.65 -1.67 -12.58
N VAL A 232 -23.66 -2.28 -11.96
CA VAL A 232 -22.83 -3.34 -12.52
C VAL A 232 -23.69 -4.60 -12.63
N GLY A 233 -23.70 -5.24 -13.80
CA GLY A 233 -24.47 -6.47 -14.08
C GLY A 233 -23.63 -7.75 -14.01
N VAL A 234 -22.42 -7.67 -13.47
CA VAL A 234 -21.44 -8.77 -13.41
C VAL A 234 -20.87 -8.91 -11.99
N ASP A 235 -20.38 -10.10 -11.68
CA ASP A 235 -19.82 -10.45 -10.37
C ASP A 235 -18.44 -9.81 -10.14
N ASP A 236 -17.66 -9.70 -11.22
CA ASP A 236 -16.34 -9.10 -11.25
C ASP A 236 -16.25 -7.93 -12.26
N PRO A 237 -16.39 -6.68 -11.81
CA PRO A 237 -16.24 -5.49 -12.67
C PRO A 237 -14.80 -5.22 -13.13
N TRP A 238 -13.80 -5.82 -12.49
CA TRP A 238 -12.39 -5.62 -12.83
C TRP A 238 -11.82 -6.74 -13.71
N GLY A 239 -12.57 -7.83 -13.88
CA GLY A 239 -12.36 -8.93 -14.85
C GLY A 239 -11.31 -9.98 -14.46
N TYR A 240 -10.34 -9.60 -13.62
CA TYR A 240 -9.25 -10.46 -13.16
C TYR A 240 -9.23 -10.60 -11.62
N GLY A 241 -10.38 -10.40 -10.97
CA GLY A 241 -10.58 -10.57 -9.54
C GLY A 241 -10.15 -11.97 -9.10
N ARG A 242 -9.31 -12.03 -8.06
CA ARG A 242 -8.64 -13.27 -7.65
C ARG A 242 -9.27 -13.91 -6.43
N SER A 243 -9.40 -13.15 -5.35
CA SER A 243 -9.94 -13.63 -4.08
C SER A 243 -11.43 -13.95 -4.17
N LEU A 244 -11.91 -14.76 -3.22
CA LEU A 244 -13.25 -15.36 -3.22
C LEU A 244 -14.39 -14.34 -3.33
N GLU A 245 -14.16 -13.10 -2.88
CA GLU A 245 -15.14 -12.02 -2.96
C GLU A 245 -15.62 -11.76 -4.39
N TRP A 246 -14.78 -11.96 -5.41
CA TRP A 246 -15.13 -11.70 -6.80
C TRP A 246 -15.98 -12.80 -7.44
N ALA A 247 -16.30 -13.88 -6.72
CA ALA A 247 -17.14 -14.99 -7.20
C ALA A 247 -18.62 -14.87 -6.81
N THR A 248 -19.04 -13.72 -6.25
CA THR A 248 -20.45 -13.45 -5.89
C THR A 248 -20.93 -12.16 -6.53
N SER A 249 -22.23 -11.88 -6.46
CA SER A 249 -22.84 -10.70 -7.10
C SER A 249 -22.32 -9.36 -6.57
N CYS A 250 -22.56 -8.30 -7.34
CA CYS A 250 -22.31 -6.90 -6.97
C CYS A 250 -23.64 -6.11 -6.91
N PRO A 251 -24.20 -5.79 -5.72
CA PRO A 251 -23.71 -6.14 -4.39
C PRO A 251 -23.98 -7.61 -4.01
N PRO A 252 -23.26 -8.16 -3.01
CA PRO A 252 -23.52 -9.50 -2.51
C PRO A 252 -24.94 -9.64 -1.92
N PRO A 253 -25.54 -10.84 -1.95
CA PRO A 253 -26.78 -11.11 -1.23
C PRO A 253 -26.57 -11.00 0.29
N ARG A 254 -27.67 -10.98 1.05
CA ARG A 254 -27.66 -10.83 2.53
C ARG A 254 -26.69 -11.78 3.25
N HIS A 255 -26.50 -12.99 2.72
CA HIS A 255 -25.60 -14.01 3.30
C HIS A 255 -24.33 -14.24 2.46
N ASN A 256 -23.90 -13.21 1.74
CA ASN A 256 -22.69 -13.12 0.90
C ASN A 256 -22.64 -14.03 -0.33
N PHE A 257 -23.09 -15.28 -0.26
CA PHE A 257 -23.00 -16.24 -1.38
C PHE A 257 -24.31 -16.99 -1.59
N LEU A 258 -24.69 -17.19 -2.85
CA LEU A 258 -25.73 -18.15 -3.23
C LEU A 258 -25.16 -19.56 -3.36
N THR A 259 -23.98 -19.65 -3.99
CA THR A 259 -23.18 -20.86 -4.12
C THR A 259 -21.71 -20.49 -3.90
N LEU A 260 -20.94 -21.42 -3.34
CA LEU A 260 -19.50 -21.25 -3.16
C LEU A 260 -18.75 -22.00 -4.27
N PRO A 261 -17.78 -21.36 -4.94
CA PRO A 261 -16.89 -22.07 -5.84
C PRO A 261 -15.98 -23.03 -5.06
N ARG A 262 -15.51 -24.08 -5.74
CA ARG A 262 -14.55 -25.00 -5.14
C ARG A 262 -13.18 -24.31 -5.03
N ILE A 263 -12.68 -24.14 -3.81
CA ILE A 263 -11.39 -23.51 -3.53
C ILE A 263 -10.27 -24.54 -3.76
N ARG A 264 -9.35 -24.24 -4.68
CA ARG A 264 -8.20 -25.10 -5.04
C ARG A 264 -6.86 -24.38 -5.02
N SER A 265 -6.87 -23.05 -5.10
CA SER A 265 -5.70 -22.17 -5.06
C SER A 265 -5.96 -20.97 -4.15
N GLU A 266 -4.98 -20.07 -4.05
CA GLU A 266 -5.14 -18.77 -3.41
C GLU A 266 -6.03 -17.79 -4.20
N SER A 267 -6.44 -18.14 -5.43
CA SER A 267 -7.20 -17.28 -6.35
C SER A 267 -8.52 -17.93 -6.83
N PRO A 268 -9.44 -18.32 -5.93
CA PRO A 268 -10.61 -19.13 -6.27
C PRO A 268 -11.60 -18.48 -7.24
N ALA A 269 -11.74 -17.14 -7.24
CA ALA A 269 -12.61 -16.46 -8.20
C ALA A 269 -11.99 -16.43 -9.60
N PHE A 270 -10.66 -16.29 -9.66
CA PHE A 270 -9.93 -16.35 -10.93
C PHE A 270 -10.04 -17.75 -11.57
N ASP A 271 -9.86 -18.81 -10.77
CA ASP A 271 -10.00 -20.19 -11.25
C ASP A 271 -11.41 -20.52 -11.76
N LEU A 272 -12.44 -19.88 -11.19
CA LEU A 272 -13.82 -20.03 -11.61
C LEU A 272 -14.07 -19.34 -12.96
N HIS A 273 -13.57 -18.11 -13.13
CA HIS A 273 -13.83 -17.28 -14.31
C HIS A 273 -12.89 -17.60 -15.49
N HIS A 274 -11.71 -18.17 -15.23
CA HIS A 274 -10.67 -18.49 -16.22
C HIS A 274 -10.21 -19.96 -16.08
N PRO A 275 -11.11 -20.95 -16.25
CA PRO A 275 -10.82 -22.36 -16.00
C PRO A 275 -9.73 -22.94 -16.91
N GLU A 276 -9.56 -22.39 -18.11
CA GLU A 276 -8.51 -22.77 -19.06
C GLU A 276 -7.10 -22.43 -18.54
N ILE A 277 -6.94 -21.30 -17.85
CA ILE A 277 -5.66 -20.90 -17.26
C ILE A 277 -5.38 -21.76 -16.03
N ALA A 278 -6.38 -21.95 -15.17
CA ALA A 278 -6.25 -22.79 -13.99
C ALA A 278 -5.89 -24.25 -14.33
N ALA A 279 -6.42 -24.78 -15.44
CA ALA A 279 -6.08 -26.12 -15.93
C ALA A 279 -4.62 -26.21 -16.41
N LEU A 280 -4.12 -25.19 -17.11
CA LEU A 280 -2.72 -25.12 -17.53
C LEU A 280 -1.77 -25.03 -16.33
N ASP A 281 -2.10 -24.20 -15.35
CA ASP A 281 -1.30 -24.06 -14.13
C ASP A 281 -1.28 -25.38 -13.33
N ALA A 282 -2.41 -26.08 -13.24
CA ALA A 282 -2.49 -27.39 -12.59
C ALA A 282 -1.62 -28.44 -13.31
N LEU A 283 -1.60 -28.44 -14.65
CA LEU A 283 -0.75 -29.34 -15.44
C LEU A 283 0.74 -29.03 -15.27
N HIS A 284 1.10 -27.74 -15.21
CA HIS A 284 2.49 -27.32 -15.03
C HIS A 284 3.00 -27.68 -13.63
N ASN A 285 2.23 -27.35 -12.60
CA ASN A 285 2.58 -27.64 -11.20
C ASN A 285 2.56 -29.14 -10.89
N GLY A 286 1.65 -29.90 -11.51
CA GLY A 286 1.63 -31.37 -11.42
C GLY A 286 2.90 -32.01 -11.97
N HIS A 287 3.43 -31.50 -13.09
CA HIS A 287 4.69 -31.97 -13.68
C HIS A 287 5.93 -31.63 -12.82
N GLU A 288 5.96 -30.49 -12.14
CA GLU A 288 7.05 -30.16 -11.20
C GLU A 288 7.02 -31.04 -9.95
N GLY A 289 5.82 -31.35 -9.42
CA GLY A 289 5.64 -32.30 -8.34
C GLY A 289 6.11 -33.70 -8.70
N ASP A 290 5.78 -34.20 -9.89
CA ASP A 290 6.23 -35.51 -10.37
C ASP A 290 7.75 -35.55 -10.64
N LYS A 291 8.36 -34.47 -11.13
CA LYS A 291 9.82 -34.40 -11.29
C LYS A 291 10.55 -34.36 -9.95
N ALA A 292 10.02 -33.64 -8.95
CA ALA A 292 10.57 -33.64 -7.60
C ALA A 292 10.46 -35.02 -6.92
N LEU A 293 9.40 -35.78 -7.21
CA LEU A 293 9.21 -37.15 -6.74
C LEU A 293 10.05 -38.18 -7.52
N ALA A 294 10.29 -37.95 -8.81
CA ALA A 294 11.10 -38.83 -9.67
C ALA A 294 12.63 -38.66 -9.45
N GLY A 295 13.09 -37.53 -8.89
CA GLY A 295 14.51 -37.26 -8.65
C GLY A 295 15.15 -38.01 -7.47
N GLY A 296 14.42 -38.90 -6.78
CA GLY A 296 14.88 -39.57 -5.55
C GLY A 296 15.41 -41.00 -5.69
N LYS A 297 15.62 -41.55 -6.89
CA LYS A 297 15.89 -43.00 -7.05
C LYS A 297 17.13 -43.45 -7.81
N GLU A 298 18.07 -42.58 -8.17
CA GLU A 298 19.34 -43.03 -8.77
C GLU A 298 20.57 -42.40 -8.08
N ALA A 299 20.95 -42.96 -6.94
CA ALA A 299 22.32 -42.93 -6.44
C ALA A 299 22.55 -44.18 -5.58
N GLY A 300 22.89 -45.28 -6.24
CA GLY A 300 23.14 -46.56 -5.57
C GLY A 300 23.61 -47.65 -6.52
N LYS A 301 24.83 -47.48 -7.06
CA LYS A 301 25.78 -48.55 -7.40
C LYS A 301 27.19 -47.98 -7.33
#